data_AF-A0A2E1ABN6-F1
#
_entry.id   AF-A0A2E1ABN6-F1
#
_cell.length_a   1.000
_cell.length_b   1.000
_cell.length_c   1.000
_cell.angle_alpha   90.00
_cell.angle_beta   90.00
_cell.angle_gamma   90.00
#
_symmetry.space_group_name_H-M   'P 1'
#
loop_
_entity.id
_entity.type
_entity.pdbx_description
1 polymer ?
#
loop_
_entity_poly.entity_id
_entity_poly.type
_entity_poly.pdbx_seq_one_letter_code
_entity_poly.pdbx_strand_id
1 'polypeptide(L)'
;MSDNDYLGIDPTVEKPKRKNKRDFGAATMDNRPPLRSDLLPSMLGFTEDDLDANQRGRLTRRQKERINREVKDEADSMWLMLGIFLGVSLLLALIFTLRGLPIAAMLLGAGFVVLPFMYLAYRRQHALTSDVQGDQIGTVEGVTDLRLQSVARGEHGTYRLSIDKENLKIDEDAYQRLSRYAPGYIRAYYSERGKILLSAELLPDSEHKLKNDELLLDEDMHDIEEPEADIVLEQGQLAGQQSEKQHPLE
;
A
#
# COMPACT_ATOMS: atom_id res chain seq x y z
N MET A 1 -36.91 42.65 6.89
CA MET A 1 -35.78 42.84 7.82
C MET A 1 -35.62 41.53 8.56
N SER A 2 -34.67 40.71 8.15
CA SER A 2 -34.31 39.47 8.84
C SER A 2 -32.79 39.39 8.73
N ASP A 3 -32.14 39.56 9.87
CA ASP A 3 -30.69 39.60 10.00
C ASP A 3 -30.12 38.20 9.79
N ASN A 4 -29.22 38.07 8.82
CA ASN A 4 -28.48 36.85 8.54
C ASN A 4 -27.11 36.98 9.22
N ASP A 5 -27.02 36.46 10.44
CA ASP A 5 -25.78 36.36 11.20
C ASP A 5 -24.83 35.37 10.52
N TYR A 6 -23.94 35.91 9.68
CA TYR A 6 -22.81 35.19 9.13
C TYR A 6 -21.79 34.93 10.24
N LEU A 7 -21.77 33.70 10.74
CA LEU A 7 -20.68 33.16 11.55
C LEU A 7 -19.39 33.13 10.71
N GLY A 8 -18.47 34.06 11.02
CA GLY A 8 -17.13 34.12 10.45
C GLY A 8 -16.33 32.88 10.82
N ILE A 9 -16.21 31.94 9.87
CA ILE A 9 -15.27 30.83 9.95
C ILE A 9 -13.91 31.37 9.54
N ASP A 10 -13.02 31.49 10.53
CA ASP A 10 -11.63 31.91 10.37
C ASP A 10 -10.86 30.90 9.47
N PRO A 11 -10.37 31.30 8.27
CA PRO A 11 -9.79 30.36 7.30
C PRO A 11 -8.35 29.94 7.61
N THR A 12 -7.75 30.33 8.73
CA THR A 12 -6.36 30.00 9.07
C THR A 12 -6.22 28.81 10.01
N VAL A 13 -6.78 27.65 9.65
CA VAL A 13 -6.36 26.38 10.27
C VAL A 13 -5.20 25.84 9.45
N GLU A 14 -3.99 26.22 9.87
CA GLU A 14 -2.73 25.69 9.37
C GLU A 14 -2.77 24.16 9.50
N LYS A 15 -2.89 23.46 8.36
CA LYS A 15 -2.90 21.99 8.34
C LYS A 15 -1.60 21.53 9.00
N PRO A 16 -1.63 20.72 10.07
CA PRO A 16 -0.42 20.24 10.71
C PRO A 16 0.40 19.52 9.64
N LYS A 17 1.55 20.11 9.28
CA LYS A 17 2.56 19.46 8.44
C LYS A 17 2.94 18.18 9.17
N ARG A 18 2.34 17.05 8.76
CA ARG A 18 2.76 15.72 9.18
C ARG A 18 4.18 15.53 8.64
N LYS A 19 5.16 15.99 9.41
CA LYS A 19 6.54 15.55 9.26
C LYS A 19 6.54 14.07 9.63
N ASN A 20 6.25 13.21 8.65
CA ASN A 20 6.68 11.82 8.66
C ASN A 20 8.20 11.83 8.50
N LYS A 21 8.90 12.38 9.51
CA LYS A 21 10.28 12.03 9.75
C LYS A 21 10.18 10.60 10.21
N ARG A 22 10.27 9.65 9.27
CA ARG A 22 10.65 8.29 9.61
C ARG A 22 12.04 8.46 10.19
N ASP A 23 12.10 8.64 11.50
CA ASP A 23 13.33 8.40 12.22
C ASP A 23 13.69 6.95 11.85
N PHE A 24 14.60 6.81 10.89
CA PHE A 24 15.46 5.63 10.73
C PHE A 24 16.39 5.56 11.95
N GLY A 25 15.79 5.65 13.14
CA GLY A 25 16.45 5.62 14.42
C GLY A 25 17.09 4.25 14.52
N ALA A 26 18.42 4.28 14.62
CA ALA A 26 19.31 3.19 14.96
C ALA A 26 18.89 1.86 14.31
N ALA A 27 19.53 1.51 13.20
CA ALA A 27 19.56 0.16 12.65
C ALA A 27 19.60 -0.87 13.79
N THR A 28 18.42 -1.30 14.23
CA THR A 28 18.25 -2.47 15.07
C THR A 28 18.77 -3.54 14.17
N MET A 29 20.00 -4.01 14.46
CA MET A 29 20.64 -5.10 13.75
C MET A 29 19.58 -6.18 13.61
N ASP A 30 19.08 -6.32 12.39
CA ASP A 30 18.01 -7.24 12.11
C ASP A 30 18.62 -8.63 12.25
N ASN A 31 18.47 -9.22 13.43
CA ASN A 31 19.07 -10.52 13.78
C ASN A 31 18.43 -11.68 13.02
N ARG A 32 17.52 -11.40 12.08
CA ARG A 32 16.93 -12.41 11.21
C ARG A 32 17.99 -12.94 10.25
N PRO A 33 17.98 -14.25 9.94
CA PRO A 33 18.87 -14.81 8.93
C PRO A 33 18.65 -14.13 7.57
N PRO A 34 19.71 -13.97 6.75
CA PRO A 34 19.58 -13.43 5.41
C PRO A 34 18.67 -14.31 4.55
N LEU A 35 17.88 -13.70 3.69
CA LEU A 35 17.04 -14.41 2.74
C LEU A 35 17.91 -15.19 1.76
N ARG A 36 17.61 -16.48 1.56
CA ARG A 36 18.38 -17.35 0.66
C ARG A 36 17.60 -17.62 -0.64
N SER A 37 18.31 -17.60 -1.77
CA SER A 37 17.71 -17.78 -3.10
C SER A 37 17.04 -19.14 -3.29
N ASP A 38 17.63 -20.21 -2.73
CA ASP A 38 17.10 -21.58 -2.84
C ASP A 38 15.77 -21.79 -2.11
N LEU A 39 15.47 -20.95 -1.12
CA LEU A 39 14.25 -21.07 -0.32
C LEU A 39 13.08 -20.26 -0.89
N LEU A 40 13.38 -19.22 -1.70
CA LEU A 40 12.40 -18.26 -2.19
C LEU A 40 11.22 -18.91 -2.97
N PRO A 41 11.45 -19.88 -3.88
CA PRO A 41 10.37 -20.56 -4.60
C PRO A 41 9.40 -21.28 -3.66
N SER A 42 9.93 -22.01 -2.67
CA SER A 42 9.13 -22.74 -1.68
C SER A 42 8.35 -21.79 -0.75
N MET A 43 8.92 -20.64 -0.40
CA MET A 43 8.27 -19.68 0.49
C MET A 43 7.09 -18.99 -0.19
N LEU A 44 7.24 -18.63 -1.46
CA LEU A 44 6.26 -17.88 -2.25
C LEU A 44 5.32 -18.79 -3.07
N GLY A 45 5.58 -20.10 -3.11
CA GLY A 45 4.70 -21.08 -3.73
C GLY A 45 4.79 -21.10 -5.26
N PHE A 46 5.97 -20.85 -5.84
CA PHE A 46 6.22 -20.99 -7.28
C PHE A 46 7.31 -22.03 -7.56
N THR A 47 7.38 -22.54 -8.79
CA THR A 47 8.39 -23.51 -9.22
C THR A 47 9.51 -22.87 -10.04
N GLU A 48 10.63 -23.56 -10.22
CA GLU A 48 11.72 -23.08 -11.09
C GLU A 48 11.22 -22.85 -12.54
N ASP A 49 10.37 -23.74 -13.06
CA ASP A 49 9.69 -23.55 -14.35
C ASP A 49 8.87 -22.24 -14.42
N ASP A 50 8.30 -21.79 -13.30
CA ASP A 50 7.53 -20.54 -13.24
C ASP A 50 8.47 -19.33 -13.33
N LEU A 51 9.63 -19.40 -12.66
CA LEU A 51 10.65 -18.37 -12.73
C LEU A 51 11.25 -18.27 -14.15
N ASP A 52 11.62 -19.40 -14.74
CA ASP A 52 12.16 -19.49 -16.10
C ASP A 52 11.18 -18.94 -17.15
N ALA A 53 9.90 -19.26 -17.02
CA ALA A 53 8.86 -18.73 -17.90
C ALA A 53 8.73 -17.20 -17.74
N ASN A 54 8.71 -16.73 -16.49
CA ASN A 54 8.54 -15.31 -16.19
C ASN A 54 9.73 -14.45 -16.65
N GLN A 55 10.95 -14.95 -16.50
CA GLN A 55 12.16 -14.32 -17.06
C GLN A 55 12.08 -14.16 -18.59
N ARG A 56 11.35 -15.05 -19.28
CA ARG A 56 11.09 -14.99 -20.72
C ARG A 56 9.82 -14.21 -21.06
N GLY A 57 9.19 -13.55 -20.09
CA GLY A 57 7.95 -12.79 -20.27
C GLY A 57 6.74 -13.67 -20.60
N ARG A 58 6.68 -14.90 -20.06
CA ARG A 58 5.57 -15.83 -20.30
C ARG A 58 5.00 -16.37 -18.99
N LEU A 59 3.68 -16.52 -18.94
CA LEU A 59 3.00 -17.16 -17.82
C LEU A 59 2.91 -18.67 -18.03
N THR A 60 3.16 -19.45 -16.98
CA THR A 60 2.88 -20.88 -16.99
C THR A 60 1.38 -21.14 -16.91
N ARG A 61 0.96 -22.34 -17.31
CA ARG A 61 -0.46 -22.75 -17.20
C ARG A 61 -0.97 -22.67 -15.76
N ARG A 62 -0.13 -23.04 -14.79
CA ARG A 62 -0.49 -22.99 -13.36
C ARG A 62 -0.72 -21.55 -12.89
N GLN A 63 0.13 -20.61 -13.29
CA GLN A 63 -0.05 -19.20 -12.99
C GLN A 63 -1.31 -18.64 -13.64
N LYS A 64 -1.58 -18.98 -14.91
CA LYS A 64 -2.83 -18.59 -15.59
C LYS A 64 -4.07 -19.12 -14.86
N GLU A 65 -4.05 -20.38 -14.42
CA GLU A 65 -5.13 -20.98 -13.64
C GLU A 65 -5.28 -20.31 -12.26
N ARG A 66 -4.17 -19.97 -11.58
CA ARG A 66 -4.20 -19.21 -10.32
C ARG A 66 -4.82 -17.83 -10.51
N ILE A 67 -4.35 -17.06 -11.48
CA ILE A 67 -4.90 -15.73 -11.79
C ILE A 67 -6.39 -15.88 -12.08
N ASN A 68 -6.79 -16.80 -12.97
CA ASN A 68 -8.20 -17.03 -13.29
C ASN A 68 -9.06 -17.37 -12.07
N ARG A 69 -8.55 -18.16 -11.12
CA ARG A 69 -9.26 -18.45 -9.86
C ARG A 69 -9.42 -17.18 -9.02
N GLU A 70 -8.38 -16.39 -8.84
CA GLU A 70 -8.48 -15.12 -8.11
C GLU A 70 -9.48 -14.15 -8.77
N VAL A 71 -9.46 -14.05 -10.10
CA VAL A 71 -10.44 -13.25 -10.85
C VAL A 71 -11.86 -13.77 -10.65
N LYS A 72 -12.04 -15.08 -10.68
CA LYS A 72 -13.34 -15.72 -10.49
C LYS A 72 -13.86 -15.52 -9.06
N ASP A 73 -13.02 -15.73 -8.05
CA ASP A 73 -13.39 -15.56 -6.65
C ASP A 73 -13.78 -14.11 -6.36
N GLU A 74 -13.04 -13.14 -6.91
CA GLU A 74 -13.43 -11.73 -6.85
C GLU A 74 -14.76 -11.47 -7.55
N ALA A 75 -14.97 -12.00 -8.75
CA ALA A 75 -16.22 -11.84 -9.48
C ALA A 75 -17.41 -12.46 -8.73
N ASP A 76 -17.26 -13.67 -8.21
CA ASP A 76 -18.30 -14.39 -7.47
C ASP A 76 -18.70 -13.61 -6.20
N SER A 77 -17.73 -13.02 -5.49
CA SER A 77 -18.02 -12.15 -4.33
C SER A 77 -18.77 -10.87 -4.71
N MET A 78 -18.42 -10.25 -5.84
CA MET A 78 -19.12 -9.07 -6.36
C MET A 78 -20.55 -9.40 -6.80
N TRP A 79 -20.74 -10.55 -7.47
CA TRP A 79 -22.05 -11.05 -7.87
C TRP A 79 -22.95 -11.37 -6.67
N LEU A 80 -22.38 -11.95 -5.60
CA LEU A 80 -23.10 -12.20 -4.36
C LEU A 80 -23.58 -10.89 -3.73
N MET A 81 -22.68 -9.90 -3.59
CA MET A 81 -23.04 -8.57 -3.08
C MET A 81 -24.13 -7.91 -3.94
N LEU A 82 -23.98 -7.93 -5.26
CA LEU A 82 -24.99 -7.39 -6.18
C LEU A 82 -26.34 -8.10 -6.01
N GLY A 83 -26.34 -9.43 -5.86
CA GLY A 83 -27.55 -10.23 -5.62
C GLY A 83 -28.25 -9.85 -4.31
N ILE A 84 -27.50 -9.65 -3.22
CA ILE A 84 -28.04 -9.17 -1.94
C ILE A 84 -28.66 -7.78 -2.12
N PHE A 85 -27.95 -6.85 -2.77
CA PHE A 85 -28.46 -5.51 -3.03
C PHE A 85 -29.75 -5.52 -3.87
N LEU A 86 -29.79 -6.35 -4.92
CA LEU A 86 -30.96 -6.50 -5.78
C LEU A 86 -32.15 -7.09 -5.00
N GLY A 87 -31.90 -8.11 -4.18
CA GLY A 87 -32.92 -8.72 -3.32
C GLY A 87 -33.51 -7.75 -2.31
N VAL A 88 -32.66 -6.98 -1.62
CA VAL A 88 -33.09 -5.93 -0.68
C VAL A 88 -33.87 -4.83 -1.41
N SER A 89 -33.40 -4.42 -2.58
CA SER A 89 -34.09 -3.41 -3.41
C SER A 89 -35.46 -3.89 -3.87
N LEU A 90 -35.60 -5.15 -4.29
CA LEU A 90 -36.88 -5.73 -4.69
C LEU A 90 -37.86 -5.79 -3.49
N LEU A 91 -37.37 -6.19 -2.32
CA LEU A 91 -38.16 -6.26 -1.10
C LEU A 91 -38.68 -4.87 -0.69
N LEU A 92 -37.82 -3.85 -0.72
CA LEU A 92 -38.22 -2.48 -0.43
C LEU A 92 -39.23 -1.96 -1.46
N ALA A 93 -39.05 -2.26 -2.75
CA ALA A 93 -39.96 -1.84 -3.79
C ALA A 93 -41.36 -2.43 -3.57
N LEU A 94 -41.42 -3.70 -3.17
CA LEU A 94 -42.68 -4.37 -2.80
C LEU A 94 -43.36 -3.66 -1.61
N ILE A 95 -42.62 -3.35 -0.54
CA ILE A 95 -43.15 -2.66 0.64
C ILE A 95 -43.70 -1.27 0.28
N PHE A 96 -42.99 -0.51 -0.54
CA PHE A 96 -43.42 0.82 -0.98
C PHE A 96 -44.69 0.75 -1.83
N THR A 97 -44.75 -0.24 -2.73
CA THR A 97 -45.94 -0.50 -3.56
C THR A 97 -47.16 -0.79 -2.68
N LEU A 98 -47.00 -1.64 -1.66
CA LEU A 98 -48.09 -1.97 -0.72
C LEU A 98 -48.54 -0.78 0.13
N ARG A 99 -47.69 0.23 0.34
CA ARG A 99 -48.02 1.47 1.06
C ARG A 99 -48.55 2.59 0.16
N GLY A 100 -48.64 2.38 -1.15
CA GLY A 100 -49.07 3.42 -2.10
C GLY A 100 -48.05 4.55 -2.27
N LEU A 101 -46.78 4.32 -1.93
CA LEU A 101 -45.71 5.32 -2.13
C LEU A 101 -45.22 5.32 -3.59
N PRO A 102 -44.77 6.47 -4.12
CA PRO A 102 -44.30 6.57 -5.50
C PRO A 102 -42.99 5.80 -5.71
N ILE A 103 -43.06 4.73 -6.50
CA ILE A 103 -41.93 3.81 -6.80
C ILE A 103 -40.81 4.52 -7.59
N ALA A 104 -41.14 5.56 -8.35
CA ALA A 104 -40.20 6.25 -9.23
C ALA A 104 -38.99 6.83 -8.47
N ALA A 105 -39.20 7.45 -7.31
CA ALA A 105 -38.11 8.02 -6.50
C ALA A 105 -37.15 6.93 -6.00
N MET A 106 -37.70 5.75 -5.67
CA MET A 106 -36.90 4.62 -5.23
C MET A 106 -36.07 4.02 -6.37
N LEU A 107 -36.65 3.86 -7.56
CA LEU A 107 -35.92 3.35 -8.73
C LEU A 107 -34.77 4.29 -9.12
N LEU A 108 -34.99 5.61 -9.06
CA LEU A 108 -33.94 6.60 -9.29
C LEU A 108 -32.82 6.48 -8.25
N GLY A 109 -33.17 6.37 -6.95
CA GLY A 109 -32.19 6.19 -5.89
C GLY A 109 -31.39 4.89 -6.02
N ALA A 110 -32.06 3.78 -6.31
CA ALA A 110 -31.42 2.49 -6.55
C ALA A 110 -30.49 2.55 -7.77
N GLY A 111 -30.94 3.16 -8.88
CA GLY A 111 -30.11 3.36 -10.07
C GLY A 111 -28.84 4.16 -9.76
N PHE A 112 -28.95 5.21 -8.95
CA PHE A 112 -27.81 6.04 -8.57
C PHE A 112 -26.75 5.28 -7.75
N VAL A 113 -27.15 4.25 -6.99
CA VAL A 113 -26.22 3.42 -6.20
C VAL A 113 -25.69 2.24 -7.03
N VAL A 114 -26.56 1.56 -7.76
CA VAL A 114 -26.23 0.32 -8.48
C VAL A 114 -25.39 0.60 -9.73
N LEU A 115 -25.68 1.64 -10.49
CA LEU A 115 -24.98 1.91 -11.75
C LEU A 115 -23.47 2.20 -11.56
N PRO A 116 -23.04 3.07 -10.62
CA PRO A 116 -21.61 3.28 -10.38
C PRO A 116 -20.91 2.02 -9.90
N PHE A 117 -21.56 1.22 -9.06
CA PHE A 117 -21.01 -0.03 -8.56
C PHE A 117 -20.83 -1.06 -9.70
N MET A 118 -21.84 -1.19 -10.56
CA MET A 118 -21.79 -2.06 -11.73
C MET A 118 -20.71 -1.63 -12.72
N TYR A 119 -20.54 -0.32 -12.94
CA TYR A 119 -19.45 0.22 -13.77
C TYR A 119 -18.07 -0.10 -13.18
N LEU A 120 -17.90 0.07 -11.87
CA LEU A 120 -16.64 -0.23 -11.18
C LEU A 120 -16.31 -1.73 -11.26
N ALA A 121 -17.31 -2.59 -11.01
CA ALA A 121 -17.17 -4.04 -11.12
C ALA A 121 -16.80 -4.47 -12.55
N TYR A 122 -17.50 -3.93 -13.56
CA TYR A 122 -17.21 -4.19 -14.96
C TYR A 122 -15.78 -3.77 -15.34
N ARG A 123 -15.36 -2.55 -14.95
CA ARG A 123 -14.01 -2.05 -15.23
C ARG A 123 -12.94 -2.91 -14.56
N ARG A 124 -13.16 -3.32 -13.31
CA ARG A 124 -12.23 -4.19 -12.56
C ARG A 124 -12.14 -5.57 -13.21
N GLN A 125 -13.26 -6.18 -13.56
CA GLN A 125 -13.30 -7.48 -14.23
C GLN A 125 -12.59 -7.41 -15.60
N HIS A 126 -12.82 -6.35 -16.37
CA HIS A 126 -12.15 -6.18 -17.67
C HIS A 126 -10.63 -5.97 -17.51
N ALA A 127 -10.20 -5.27 -16.46
CA ALA A 127 -8.78 -5.12 -16.15
C ALA A 127 -8.13 -6.48 -15.80
N LEU A 128 -8.83 -7.33 -15.08
CA LEU A 128 -8.32 -8.65 -14.71
C LEU A 128 -8.29 -9.63 -15.89
N THR A 129 -9.35 -9.66 -16.71
CA THR A 129 -9.41 -10.55 -17.88
C THR A 129 -8.32 -10.24 -18.91
N SER A 130 -7.97 -8.96 -19.08
CA SER A 130 -6.90 -8.58 -20.00
C SER A 130 -5.52 -9.04 -19.55
N ASP A 131 -5.27 -9.18 -18.24
CA ASP A 131 -3.99 -9.72 -17.75
C ASP A 131 -3.81 -11.18 -18.19
N VAL A 132 -4.89 -11.96 -18.12
CA VAL A 132 -4.89 -13.37 -18.53
C VAL A 132 -4.70 -13.53 -20.03
N GLN A 133 -5.26 -12.61 -20.83
CA GLN A 133 -5.18 -12.68 -22.29
C GLN A 133 -3.89 -12.06 -22.85
N GLY A 134 -3.35 -11.04 -22.19
CA GLY A 134 -2.19 -10.30 -22.65
C GLY A 134 -0.85 -10.98 -22.35
N ASP A 135 -0.82 -11.96 -21.45
CA ASP A 135 0.41 -12.58 -20.91
C ASP A 135 1.44 -11.52 -20.45
N GLN A 136 0.97 -10.35 -20.00
CA GLN A 136 1.82 -9.23 -19.61
C GLN A 136 2.37 -9.46 -18.19
N ILE A 137 3.69 -9.50 -18.10
CA ILE A 137 4.42 -9.65 -16.85
C ILE A 137 5.14 -8.33 -16.56
N GLY A 138 4.77 -7.70 -15.46
CA GLY A 138 5.52 -6.58 -14.91
C GLY A 138 6.72 -7.08 -14.10
N THR A 139 7.79 -6.29 -14.08
CA THR A 139 8.99 -6.57 -13.30
C THR A 139 9.34 -5.38 -12.42
N VAL A 140 9.64 -5.63 -11.15
CA VAL A 140 10.14 -4.61 -10.22
C VAL A 140 11.34 -5.15 -9.45
N GLU A 141 12.35 -4.30 -9.28
CA GLU A 141 13.54 -4.60 -8.48
C GLU A 141 13.58 -3.68 -7.27
N GLY A 142 13.96 -4.20 -6.11
CA GLY A 142 14.09 -3.38 -4.92
C GLY A 142 14.28 -4.18 -3.65
N VAL A 143 14.47 -3.45 -2.55
CA VAL A 143 14.50 -4.01 -1.20
C VAL A 143 13.08 -4.43 -0.80
N THR A 144 12.96 -5.63 -0.24
CA THR A 144 11.68 -6.13 0.26
C THR A 144 11.28 -5.48 1.57
N ASP A 145 10.00 -5.11 1.68
CA ASP A 145 9.37 -4.68 2.91
C ASP A 145 8.03 -5.39 3.05
N LEU A 146 7.76 -5.97 4.22
CA LEU A 146 6.54 -6.73 4.47
C LEU A 146 5.51 -5.84 5.17
N ARG A 147 4.33 -5.72 4.57
CA ARG A 147 3.26 -4.86 5.08
C ARG A 147 1.98 -5.65 5.33
N LEU A 148 1.42 -5.44 6.51
CA LEU A 148 0.07 -5.89 6.86
C LEU A 148 -0.89 -4.73 6.61
N GLN A 149 -1.71 -4.80 5.55
CA GLN A 149 -2.48 -3.60 5.13
C GLN A 149 -3.77 -3.39 5.94
N SER A 150 -4.33 -4.40 6.57
CA SER A 150 -5.42 -4.26 7.53
C SER A 150 -5.74 -5.62 8.12
N VAL A 151 -6.02 -5.66 9.42
CA VAL A 151 -6.76 -6.75 10.06
C VAL A 151 -8.05 -6.13 10.55
N ALA A 152 -9.13 -6.24 9.77
CA ALA A 152 -10.44 -5.97 10.34
C ALA A 152 -10.65 -7.02 11.44
N ARG A 153 -11.11 -6.62 12.64
CA ARG A 153 -11.22 -7.49 13.83
C ARG A 153 -11.94 -8.79 13.46
N GLY A 154 -11.19 -9.89 13.32
CA GLY A 154 -11.71 -11.24 13.03
C GLY A 154 -11.61 -11.71 11.58
N GLU A 155 -11.16 -10.88 10.63
CA GLU A 155 -10.94 -11.28 9.23
C GLU A 155 -9.45 -11.57 8.97
N HIS A 156 -9.19 -12.49 8.02
CA HIS A 156 -7.85 -12.74 7.50
C HIS A 156 -7.25 -11.43 6.96
N GLY A 157 -6.08 -11.05 7.47
CA GLY A 157 -5.41 -9.84 7.04
C GLY A 157 -5.03 -9.90 5.55
N THR A 158 -5.02 -8.76 4.87
CA THR A 158 -4.40 -8.70 3.55
C THR A 158 -2.90 -8.47 3.72
N TYR A 159 -2.12 -9.48 3.34
CA TYR A 159 -0.66 -9.47 3.39
C TYR A 159 -0.08 -8.97 2.06
N ARG A 160 0.87 -8.03 2.14
CA ARG A 160 1.54 -7.47 0.96
C ARG A 160 3.06 -7.49 1.10
N LEU A 161 3.72 -7.82 0.00
CA LEU A 161 5.13 -7.64 -0.22
C LEU A 161 5.34 -6.31 -0.96
N SER A 162 5.91 -5.33 -0.28
CA SER A 162 6.33 -4.07 -0.87
C SER A 162 7.73 -4.24 -1.45
N ILE A 163 7.93 -3.84 -2.70
CA ILE A 163 9.23 -3.83 -3.37
C ILE A 163 9.33 -2.48 -4.07
N ASP A 164 10.22 -1.63 -3.58
CA ASP A 164 10.25 -0.21 -3.95
C ASP A 164 8.84 0.44 -3.79
N LYS A 165 8.23 0.90 -4.89
CA LYS A 165 6.91 1.55 -4.91
C LYS A 165 5.75 0.59 -5.14
N GLU A 166 6.03 -0.65 -5.53
CA GLU A 166 5.03 -1.66 -5.84
C GLU A 166 4.60 -2.41 -4.58
N ASN A 167 3.30 -2.69 -4.46
CA ASN A 167 2.74 -3.46 -3.34
C ASN A 167 2.03 -4.69 -3.91
N LEU A 168 2.69 -5.84 -3.80
CA LEU A 168 2.25 -7.10 -4.39
C LEU A 168 1.52 -7.93 -3.34
N LYS A 169 0.35 -8.48 -3.70
CA LYS A 169 -0.42 -9.35 -2.79
C LYS A 169 0.32 -10.68 -2.62
N ILE A 170 0.43 -11.15 -1.38
CA ILE A 170 0.97 -12.47 -1.04
C ILE A 170 0.04 -13.18 -0.07
N ASP A 171 0.16 -14.51 -0.01
CA ASP A 171 -0.62 -15.33 0.91
C ASP A 171 -0.07 -15.21 2.35
N GLU A 172 -0.92 -15.50 3.33
CA GLU A 172 -0.56 -15.47 4.76
C GLU A 172 0.65 -16.36 5.08
N ASP A 173 0.66 -17.58 4.55
CA ASP A 173 1.76 -18.53 4.73
C ASP A 173 3.07 -17.98 4.15
N ALA A 174 3.01 -17.32 3.00
CA ALA A 174 4.16 -16.70 2.37
C ALA A 174 4.68 -15.53 3.21
N TYR A 175 3.78 -14.71 3.76
CA TYR A 175 4.12 -13.63 4.68
C TYR A 175 4.81 -14.16 5.94
N GLN A 176 4.24 -15.16 6.60
CA GLN A 176 4.81 -15.74 7.83
C GLN A 176 6.16 -16.44 7.60
N ARG A 177 6.39 -17.00 6.40
CA ARG A 177 7.68 -17.57 6.03
C ARG A 177 8.71 -16.48 5.79
N LEU A 178 8.37 -15.45 5.01
CA LEU A 178 9.26 -14.33 4.69
C LEU A 178 9.58 -13.47 5.92
N SER A 179 8.64 -13.29 6.86
CA SER A 179 8.84 -12.44 8.03
C SER A 179 9.96 -12.92 8.96
N ARG A 180 10.37 -14.19 8.83
CA ARG A 180 11.47 -14.81 9.59
C ARG A 180 12.85 -14.47 9.05
N TYR A 181 12.94 -13.85 7.87
CA TYR A 181 14.19 -13.50 7.22
C TYR A 181 14.36 -11.98 7.16
N ALA A 182 15.61 -11.54 7.07
CA ALA A 182 15.93 -10.14 6.83
C ALA A 182 15.47 -9.72 5.42
N PRO A 183 15.13 -8.44 5.21
CA PRO A 183 14.92 -7.86 3.89
C PRO A 183 16.07 -8.21 2.93
N GLY A 184 15.73 -8.45 1.66
CA GLY A 184 16.70 -8.72 0.60
C GLY A 184 16.39 -7.90 -0.64
N TYR A 185 17.38 -7.67 -1.49
CA TYR A 185 17.18 -7.04 -2.78
C TYR A 185 16.72 -8.11 -3.80
N ILE A 186 15.46 -8.04 -4.23
CA ILE A 186 14.87 -9.04 -5.11
C ILE A 186 14.38 -8.40 -6.41
N ARG A 187 14.29 -9.22 -7.46
CA ARG A 187 13.45 -8.93 -8.64
C ARG A 187 12.18 -9.75 -8.53
N ALA A 188 11.03 -9.08 -8.55
CA ALA A 188 9.73 -9.72 -8.59
C ALA A 188 9.09 -9.59 -9.97
N TYR A 189 8.44 -10.68 -10.37
CA TYR A 189 7.63 -10.78 -11.57
C TYR A 189 6.16 -10.83 -11.14
N TYR A 190 5.31 -9.96 -11.69
CA TYR A 190 3.93 -9.81 -11.24
C TYR A 190 2.97 -9.54 -12.40
N SER A 191 1.66 -9.78 -12.20
CA SER A 191 0.63 -9.38 -13.17
C SER A 191 0.39 -7.88 -13.12
N GLU A 192 0.45 -7.17 -14.25
CA GLU A 192 0.46 -5.70 -14.25
C GLU A 192 -0.76 -5.05 -13.60
N ARG A 193 -1.98 -5.55 -13.89
CA ARG A 193 -3.22 -4.93 -13.38
C ARG A 193 -3.65 -5.55 -12.06
N GLY A 194 -3.53 -6.87 -11.92
CA GLY A 194 -3.88 -7.59 -10.70
C GLY A 194 -2.88 -7.40 -9.56
N LYS A 195 -1.64 -6.99 -9.85
CA LYS A 195 -0.53 -6.88 -8.88
C LYS A 195 -0.33 -8.18 -8.07
N ILE A 196 -0.57 -9.31 -8.72
CA ILE A 196 -0.39 -10.65 -8.15
C ILE A 196 1.07 -11.04 -8.37
N LEU A 197 1.76 -11.44 -7.30
CA LEU A 197 3.12 -11.95 -7.39
C LEU A 197 3.13 -13.30 -8.11
N LEU A 198 3.94 -13.42 -9.16
CA LEU A 198 4.03 -14.62 -10.00
C LEU A 198 5.27 -15.45 -9.68
N SER A 199 6.42 -14.80 -9.55
CA SER A 199 7.69 -15.38 -9.09
C SER A 199 8.60 -14.27 -8.57
N ALA A 200 9.69 -14.65 -7.93
CA ALA A 200 10.74 -13.71 -7.52
C ALA A 200 12.11 -14.38 -7.55
N GLU A 201 13.15 -13.59 -7.73
CA GLU A 201 14.54 -14.04 -7.61
C GLU A 201 15.31 -13.09 -6.69
N LEU A 202 16.16 -13.66 -5.84
CA LEU A 202 17.10 -12.88 -5.05
C LEU A 202 18.24 -12.46 -5.97
N LEU A 203 18.44 -11.15 -6.10
CA LEU A 203 19.58 -10.65 -6.86
C LEU A 203 20.80 -10.68 -5.95
N PRO A 204 22.00 -11.02 -6.47
CA PRO A 204 23.22 -10.95 -5.69
C PRO A 204 23.34 -9.53 -5.14
N ASP A 205 23.52 -9.46 -3.82
CA ASP A 205 23.45 -8.23 -3.05
C ASP A 205 24.26 -7.14 -3.76
N SER A 206 23.57 -6.15 -4.29
CA SER A 206 24.24 -4.99 -4.88
C SER A 206 24.72 -4.13 -3.71
N GLU A 207 25.72 -4.61 -2.97
CA GLU A 207 26.44 -3.82 -1.96
C GLU A 207 26.94 -2.48 -2.55
N HIS A 208 26.94 -2.34 -3.89
CA HIS A 208 27.26 -1.13 -4.63
C HIS A 208 26.09 -0.18 -4.94
N LYS A 209 24.81 -0.59 -4.93
CA LYS A 209 23.68 0.34 -5.19
C LYS A 209 23.16 1.00 -3.92
N LEU A 210 23.05 0.25 -2.82
CA LEU A 210 22.57 0.79 -1.55
C LEU A 210 23.51 1.84 -0.94
N LYS A 211 24.83 1.72 -1.16
CA LYS A 211 25.80 2.73 -0.72
C LYS A 211 25.81 3.99 -1.60
N ASN A 212 25.47 3.90 -2.88
CA ASN A 212 25.57 5.04 -3.81
C ASN A 212 24.32 5.95 -3.76
N ASP A 213 23.12 5.41 -3.53
CA ASP A 213 21.91 6.23 -3.46
C ASP A 213 21.80 7.04 -2.15
N GLU A 214 22.43 6.59 -1.05
CA GLU A 214 22.58 7.40 0.17
C GLU A 214 23.67 8.46 0.05
N LEU A 215 24.72 8.24 -0.76
CA LEU A 215 25.79 9.23 -0.97
C LEU A 215 25.39 10.38 -1.91
N LEU A 216 24.38 10.20 -2.76
CA LEU A 216 23.95 11.22 -3.73
C LEU A 216 22.84 12.15 -3.21
N LEU A 217 22.30 11.91 -2.01
CA LEU A 217 21.28 12.79 -1.42
C LEU A 217 21.85 13.90 -0.51
N ASP A 218 23.17 13.88 -0.25
CA ASP A 218 23.85 14.89 0.57
C ASP A 218 24.74 15.87 -0.24
N GLU A 219 24.92 15.69 -1.55
CA GLU A 219 25.79 16.58 -2.36
C GLU A 219 25.11 17.85 -2.92
N ASP A 220 23.78 17.97 -2.88
CA ASP A 220 23.05 19.12 -3.46
C ASP A 220 22.55 20.16 -2.41
N MET A 221 23.15 20.22 -1.21
CA MET A 221 22.69 21.15 -0.16
C MET A 221 23.79 21.98 0.53
N HIS A 222 24.84 22.33 -0.22
CA HIS A 222 25.77 23.40 0.18
C HIS A 222 26.03 24.38 -0.97
N ASP A 223 24.97 25.04 -1.46
CA ASP A 223 25.11 26.46 -1.79
C ASP A 223 25.26 27.20 -0.46
N ILE A 224 26.52 27.36 -0.07
CA ILE A 224 26.96 28.26 0.98
C ILE A 224 26.67 29.67 0.45
N GLU A 225 25.50 30.22 0.78
CA GLU A 225 25.34 31.67 0.83
C GLU A 225 26.32 32.17 1.90
N GLU A 226 27.35 32.90 1.47
CA GLU A 226 28.27 33.61 2.35
C GLU A 226 27.46 34.47 3.31
N PRO A 227 27.60 34.31 4.64
CA PRO A 227 27.00 35.25 5.57
C PRO A 227 27.78 36.57 5.49
N GLU A 228 27.15 37.61 4.94
CA GLU A 228 27.61 38.98 5.11
C GLU A 228 27.72 39.29 6.61
N ALA A 229 28.94 39.55 7.05
CA ALA A 229 29.28 39.85 8.42
C ALA A 229 28.78 41.26 8.79
N ASP A 230 27.59 41.35 9.36
CA ASP A 230 27.16 42.56 10.07
C ASP A 230 27.54 42.46 11.56
N ILE A 231 28.54 43.26 11.90
CA ILE A 231 29.05 43.48 13.24
C ILE A 231 28.02 44.32 14.00
N VAL A 232 27.20 43.69 14.84
CA VAL A 232 26.43 44.39 15.88
C VAL A 232 27.08 44.12 17.24
N LEU A 233 27.80 45.15 17.69
CA LEU A 233 28.20 45.34 19.08
C LEU A 233 26.94 45.60 19.92
N GLU A 234 26.59 44.67 20.80
CA GLU A 234 25.74 45.00 21.95
C GLU A 234 26.34 44.45 23.24
N GLN A 235 26.87 45.39 24.03
CA GLN A 235 27.24 45.18 25.43
C GLN A 235 25.96 45.16 26.27
N GLY A 236 25.85 44.19 27.18
CA GLY A 236 24.80 44.25 28.21
C GLY A 236 24.75 43.05 29.14
N GLN A 237 25.51 43.14 30.25
CA GLN A 237 25.07 42.90 31.63
C GLN A 237 24.16 41.66 31.90
N LEU A 238 24.63 40.62 32.59
CA LEU A 238 24.90 40.48 34.04
C LEU A 238 23.86 39.58 34.71
N ALA A 239 24.39 38.65 35.52
CA ALA A 239 23.83 38.08 36.74
C ALA A 239 22.70 37.04 36.63
N GLY A 240 22.97 35.86 37.21
CA GLY A 240 21.99 35.29 38.16
C GLY A 240 21.87 33.78 38.20
N GLN A 241 22.65 33.16 39.11
CA GLN A 241 22.27 32.07 40.03
C GLN A 241 21.74 30.74 39.44
N GLN A 242 22.53 29.65 39.49
CA GLN A 242 22.62 28.70 40.64
C GLN A 242 21.29 28.09 41.09
N SER A 243 21.12 26.78 40.84
CA SER A 243 20.75 25.73 41.82
C SER A 243 20.49 24.46 40.99
N GLU A 244 21.46 23.58 40.76
CA GLU A 244 21.89 22.54 41.70
C GLU A 244 20.76 22.02 42.60
N LYS A 245 20.21 20.85 42.26
CA LYS A 245 19.75 19.85 43.23
C LYS A 245 19.83 18.46 42.61
N GLN A 246 20.72 17.68 43.20
CA GLN A 246 20.95 16.26 42.97
C GLN A 246 19.93 15.39 43.73
N HIS A 247 19.65 14.20 43.15
CA HIS A 247 19.40 12.90 43.80
C HIS A 247 18.13 12.67 44.67
N PRO A 248 17.78 11.41 45.02
CA PRO A 248 17.96 10.10 44.37
C PRO A 248 16.69 9.19 44.41
N LEU A 249 16.80 8.02 43.75
CA LEU A 249 16.26 6.68 44.07
C LEU A 249 15.07 6.53 45.05
N GLU A 250 14.02 5.87 44.56
CA GLU A 250 13.50 4.58 45.08
C GLU A 250 12.92 3.76 43.92
#